data_AF-A0A7W4ZZP2-F1
#
_entry.id   AF-A0A7W4ZZP2-F1
#
_cell.length_a   1.000
_cell.length_b   1.000
_cell.length_c   1.000
_cell.angle_alpha   90.00
_cell.angle_beta   90.00
_cell.angle_gamma   90.00
#
_symmetry.space_group_name_H-M   'P 1'
#
loop_
_entity.id
_entity.type
_entity.pdbx_description
1 polymer ?
#
loop_
_entity_poly.entity_id
_entity_poly.type
_entity_poly.pdbx_seq_one_letter_code
_entity_poly.pdbx_strand_id
1 'polypeptide(L)'
;MTDDFASTMVTVIPIVLIVGTAELQALMRMPELSDPSHIATPVRRAWLSVKVILKLILSLGWAALIFLHARVEVRLIFWLAAKDRKNDPALARDVVLTSVAGFLFVVSITTLLVAGRSLATGLLLISASREQAEPEAAADSPLRQTRLFYPAHRATRRPHRPPRRAGTTRAR
;
A
#
# COMPACT_ATOMS: atom_id res chain seq x y z
N MET A 1 4.53 -40.01 5.24
CA MET A 1 3.85 -38.97 4.44
C MET A 1 3.13 -39.71 3.30
N THR A 2 1.86 -39.45 3.04
CA THR A 2 1.09 -40.14 1.97
C THR A 2 1.32 -39.46 0.62
N ASP A 3 1.27 -40.22 -0.47
CA ASP A 3 1.52 -39.70 -1.84
C ASP A 3 0.54 -38.57 -2.24
N ASP A 4 -0.72 -38.63 -1.77
CA ASP A 4 -1.73 -37.59 -1.98
C ASP A 4 -1.34 -36.25 -1.34
N PHE A 5 -0.68 -36.29 -0.19
CA PHE A 5 -0.25 -35.08 0.52
C PHE A 5 0.90 -34.39 -0.23
N ALA A 6 1.82 -35.17 -0.79
CA ALA A 6 2.91 -34.65 -1.62
C ALA A 6 2.39 -34.04 -2.94
N SER A 7 1.45 -34.70 -3.62
CA SER A 7 0.86 -34.22 -4.89
C SER A 7 0.10 -32.90 -4.72
N THR A 8 -0.68 -32.77 -3.65
CA THR A 8 -1.46 -31.55 -3.37
C THR A 8 -0.54 -30.36 -3.05
N MET A 9 0.56 -30.58 -2.34
CA MET A 9 1.51 -29.52 -2.02
C MET A 9 2.31 -29.01 -3.23
N VAL A 10 2.69 -29.90 -4.14
CA VAL A 10 3.46 -29.54 -5.35
C VAL A 10 2.64 -28.67 -6.31
N THR A 11 1.30 -28.76 -6.29
CA THR A 11 0.45 -28.05 -7.26
C THR A 11 -0.15 -26.75 -6.69
N VAL A 12 -0.59 -26.76 -5.44
CA VAL A 12 -1.32 -25.62 -4.86
C VAL A 12 -0.40 -24.47 -4.49
N ILE A 13 0.79 -24.77 -3.95
CA ILE A 13 1.65 -23.73 -3.37
C ILE A 13 2.31 -22.83 -4.45
N PRO A 14 2.78 -23.35 -5.60
CA PRO A 14 3.28 -22.49 -6.67
C PRO A 14 2.23 -21.52 -7.21
N ILE A 15 0.97 -21.97 -7.35
CA ILE A 15 -0.14 -21.13 -7.81
C ILE A 15 -0.40 -20.00 -6.80
N VAL A 16 -0.49 -20.34 -5.50
CA VAL A 16 -0.66 -19.35 -4.43
C VAL A 16 0.50 -18.36 -4.38
N LEU A 17 1.74 -18.81 -4.60
CA LEU A 17 2.91 -17.94 -4.65
C LEU A 17 2.89 -17.01 -5.87
N ILE A 18 2.48 -17.49 -7.06
CA ILE A 18 2.39 -16.65 -8.26
C ILE A 18 1.30 -15.58 -8.09
N VAL A 19 0.09 -15.99 -7.69
CA VAL A 19 -1.02 -15.07 -7.44
C VAL A 19 -0.66 -14.08 -6.33
N GLY A 20 -0.09 -14.57 -5.23
CA GLY A 20 0.37 -13.72 -4.12
C GLY A 20 1.47 -12.74 -4.53
N THR A 21 2.37 -13.13 -5.44
CA THR A 21 3.42 -12.23 -5.96
C THR A 21 2.81 -11.14 -6.83
N ALA A 22 1.83 -11.47 -7.68
CA ALA A 22 1.14 -10.49 -8.51
C ALA A 22 0.37 -9.46 -7.67
N GLU A 23 -0.36 -9.93 -6.65
CA GLU A 23 -1.07 -9.07 -5.69
C GLU A 23 -0.10 -8.19 -4.90
N LEU A 24 0.99 -8.76 -4.40
CA LEU A 24 2.02 -8.01 -3.67
C LEU A 24 2.67 -6.93 -4.56
N GLN A 25 2.98 -7.25 -5.82
CA GLN A 25 3.50 -6.26 -6.77
C GLN A 25 2.48 -5.17 -7.08
N ALA A 26 1.20 -5.51 -7.25
CA ALA A 26 0.13 -4.54 -7.44
C ALA A 26 0.02 -3.59 -6.23
N LEU A 27 0.12 -4.13 -5.02
CA LEU A 27 0.13 -3.35 -3.77
C LEU A 27 1.36 -2.43 -3.67
N MET A 28 2.55 -2.92 -4.03
CA MET A 28 3.77 -2.11 -4.01
C MET A 28 3.77 -0.98 -5.04
N ARG A 29 3.04 -1.16 -6.15
CA ARG A 29 2.92 -0.21 -7.26
C ARG A 29 1.80 0.83 -7.10
N MET A 30 0.92 0.71 -6.10
CA MET A 30 -0.13 1.71 -5.91
C MET A 30 0.48 3.11 -5.67
N PRO A 31 0.20 4.09 -6.56
CA PRO A 31 0.67 5.45 -6.37
C PRO A 31 0.03 6.03 -5.11
N GLU A 32 0.81 6.79 -4.33
CA GLU A 32 0.33 7.51 -3.16
C GLU A 32 -0.75 8.51 -3.60
N LEU A 33 -2.02 8.12 -3.51
CA LEU A 33 -3.14 9.04 -3.49
C LEU A 33 -3.03 9.87 -2.21
N SER A 34 -2.25 10.95 -2.27
CA SER A 34 -2.29 12.17 -1.47
C SER A 34 -0.88 12.74 -1.47
N ASP A 35 -0.63 13.73 -2.31
CA ASP A 35 0.55 14.59 -2.21
C ASP A 35 0.18 15.81 -1.35
N PRO A 36 0.51 15.85 -0.04
CA PRO A 36 0.43 17.07 0.74
C PRO A 36 1.72 17.86 0.47
N SER A 37 1.86 18.38 -0.74
CA SER A 37 3.09 19.00 -1.28
C SER A 37 3.50 20.32 -0.62
N HIS A 38 2.88 20.71 0.50
CA HIS A 38 3.12 22.03 1.11
C HIS A 38 3.63 22.06 2.56
N ILE A 39 3.86 20.94 3.27
CA ILE A 39 4.38 21.02 4.64
C ILE A 39 5.54 20.03 4.89
N ALA A 40 6.76 20.56 4.80
CA ALA A 40 8.01 19.86 5.13
C ALA A 40 8.19 19.76 6.65
N THR A 41 7.61 18.76 7.30
CA THR A 41 7.87 18.45 8.73
C THR A 41 8.82 17.25 8.88
N PRO A 42 9.63 17.18 9.96
CA PRO A 42 10.47 16.01 10.29
C PRO A 42 9.66 14.71 10.42
N VAL A 43 8.38 14.82 10.79
CA VAL A 43 7.42 13.72 10.90
C VAL A 43 7.21 13.03 9.54
N ARG A 44 7.14 13.78 8.43
CA ARG A 44 7.01 13.22 7.07
C ARG A 44 8.21 12.37 6.68
N ARG A 45 9.43 12.81 7.04
CA ARG A 45 10.66 12.07 6.73
C ARG A 45 10.72 10.76 7.49
N ALA A 46 10.34 10.76 8.77
CA ALA A 46 10.23 9.53 9.56
C ALA A 46 9.19 8.56 8.96
N TRP A 47 8.04 9.06 8.51
CA TRP A 47 6.99 8.22 7.92
C TRP A 47 7.39 7.61 6.57
N LEU A 48 8.08 8.37 5.72
CA LEU A 48 8.69 7.88 4.48
C LEU A 48 9.70 6.77 4.77
N SER A 49 10.57 6.94 5.78
CA SER A 49 11.53 5.91 6.18
C SER A 49 10.84 4.64 6.67
N VAL A 50 9.79 4.74 7.49
CA VAL A 50 9.03 3.58 7.96
C VAL A 50 8.40 2.83 6.80
N LYS A 51 7.81 3.54 5.82
CA LYS A 51 7.24 2.92 4.62
C LYS A 51 8.29 2.17 3.80
N VAL A 52 9.45 2.78 3.58
CA VAL A 52 10.55 2.15 2.84
C VAL A 52 11.05 0.91 3.56
N ILE A 53 11.27 1.00 4.88
CA ILE A 53 11.69 -0.13 5.72
C ILE A 53 10.65 -1.26 5.66
N LEU A 54 9.36 -0.93 5.80
CA LEU A 54 8.28 -1.91 5.73
C LEU A 54 8.25 -2.61 4.36
N LYS A 55 8.37 -1.85 3.26
CA LYS A 55 8.45 -2.42 1.90
C LYS A 55 9.66 -3.34 1.75
N LEU A 56 10.81 -2.96 2.30
CA LEU A 56 12.03 -3.76 2.26
C LEU A 56 11.86 -5.07 3.04
N ILE A 57 11.37 -5.00 4.28
CA ILE A 57 11.10 -6.18 5.14
C ILE A 57 10.12 -7.12 4.43
N LEU A 58 9.05 -6.57 3.87
CA LEU A 58 8.03 -7.34 3.16
C LEU A 58 8.62 -8.04 1.94
N SER A 59 9.44 -7.34 1.15
CA SER A 59 10.09 -7.89 -0.03
C SER A 59 11.11 -8.98 0.31
N LEU A 60 11.93 -8.75 1.35
CA LEU A 60 12.90 -9.73 1.84
C LEU A 60 12.19 -10.98 2.41
N GLY A 61 11.15 -10.79 3.20
CA GLY A 61 10.35 -11.89 3.74
C GLY A 61 9.68 -12.71 2.64
N TRP A 62 9.14 -12.05 1.60
CA TRP A 62 8.55 -12.72 0.45
C TRP A 62 9.59 -13.51 -0.36
N ALA A 63 10.75 -12.91 -0.64
CA ALA A 63 11.84 -13.59 -1.33
C ALA A 63 12.38 -14.80 -0.55
N ALA A 64 12.53 -14.67 0.76
CA ALA A 64 12.93 -15.77 1.64
C ALA A 64 11.89 -16.91 1.63
N LEU A 65 10.60 -16.59 1.61
CA LEU A 65 9.53 -17.57 1.53
C LEU A 65 9.56 -18.34 0.20
N ILE A 66 9.72 -17.65 -0.93
CA ILE A 66 9.87 -18.28 -2.25
C ILE A 66 11.08 -19.22 -2.26
N PHE A 67 12.23 -18.75 -1.77
CA PHE A 67 13.45 -19.54 -1.73
C PHE A 67 13.30 -20.79 -0.86
N LEU A 68 12.73 -20.64 0.34
CA LEU A 68 12.49 -21.76 1.26
C LEU A 68 11.53 -22.77 0.64
N HIS A 69 10.46 -22.29 0.00
CA HIS A 69 9.51 -23.14 -0.71
C HIS A 69 10.18 -23.95 -1.82
N ALA A 70 10.91 -23.29 -2.72
CA ALA A 70 11.62 -23.94 -3.82
C ALA A 70 12.64 -24.97 -3.31
N ARG A 71 13.37 -24.65 -2.23
CA ARG A 71 14.31 -25.58 -1.61
C ARG A 71 13.61 -26.85 -1.12
N VAL A 72 12.47 -26.70 -0.44
CA VAL A 72 11.71 -27.83 0.09
C VAL A 72 11.10 -28.65 -1.04
N GLU A 73 10.56 -28.00 -2.06
CA GLU A 73 9.98 -28.65 -3.24
C GLU A 73 11.02 -29.49 -3.98
N VAL A 74 12.22 -28.95 -4.21
CA VAL A 74 13.33 -29.71 -4.83
C VAL A 74 13.68 -30.95 -4.00
N ARG A 75 13.78 -30.83 -2.66
CA ARG A 75 14.02 -32.00 -1.79
C ARG A 75 12.89 -33.01 -1.85
N LEU A 76 11.64 -32.54 -1.93
CA LEU A 76 10.46 -33.39 -2.05
C LEU A 76 10.46 -34.16 -3.37
N ILE A 77 10.81 -33.51 -4.50
CA ILE A 77 10.93 -34.15 -5.81
C ILE A 77 12.02 -35.23 -5.78
N PHE A 78 13.19 -34.94 -5.23
CA PHE A 78 14.26 -35.94 -5.08
C PHE A 78 13.82 -37.13 -4.21
N TRP A 79 13.11 -36.88 -3.12
CA TRP A 79 12.56 -37.93 -2.27
C TRP A 79 11.51 -38.78 -2.99
N LEU A 80 10.62 -38.15 -3.76
CA LEU A 80 9.62 -38.85 -4.58
C LEU A 80 10.26 -39.69 -5.69
N ALA A 81 11.35 -39.20 -6.30
CA ALA A 81 12.06 -39.89 -7.38
C ALA A 81 12.92 -41.07 -6.90
N ALA A 82 13.19 -41.20 -5.59
CA ALA A 82 14.00 -42.28 -5.04
C ALA A 82 13.24 -43.63 -5.07
N LYS A 83 13.88 -44.67 -5.63
CA LYS A 83 13.31 -46.03 -5.73
C LYS A 83 13.06 -46.70 -4.38
N ASP A 84 13.94 -46.47 -3.40
CA ASP A 84 13.85 -47.03 -2.04
C ASP A 84 13.58 -45.92 -1.01
N ARG A 85 12.51 -45.16 -1.25
CA ARG A 85 12.14 -44.01 -0.43
C ARG A 85 11.80 -44.42 1.00
N LYS A 86 12.73 -44.14 1.91
CA LYS A 86 12.55 -44.30 3.36
C LYS A 86 11.76 -43.11 3.91
N ASN A 87 11.07 -43.34 5.01
CA ASN A 87 10.34 -42.31 5.72
C ASN A 87 11.36 -41.25 6.22
N ASP A 88 11.26 -40.01 5.73
CA ASP A 88 12.14 -38.90 6.12
C ASP A 88 11.35 -37.89 6.98
N PRO A 89 11.42 -37.99 8.32
CA PRO A 89 10.71 -37.07 9.21
C PRO A 89 11.26 -35.65 9.16
N ALA A 90 12.52 -35.45 8.77
CA ALA A 90 13.10 -34.11 8.66
C ALA A 90 12.51 -33.38 7.44
N LEU A 91 12.38 -34.07 6.30
CA LEU A 91 11.70 -33.51 5.13
C LEU A 91 10.25 -33.16 5.44
N ALA A 92 9.50 -34.06 6.10
CA ALA A 92 8.12 -33.79 6.49
C ALA A 92 8.01 -32.56 7.42
N ARG A 93 8.96 -32.38 8.35
CA ARG A 93 9.02 -31.20 9.22
C ARG A 93 9.31 -29.92 8.43
N ASP A 94 10.28 -29.94 7.51
CA ASP A 94 10.62 -28.79 6.67
C ASP A 94 9.41 -28.35 5.82
N VAL A 95 8.68 -29.33 5.28
CA VAL A 95 7.44 -29.15 4.51
C VAL A 95 6.36 -28.46 5.36
N VAL A 96 6.09 -28.96 6.56
CA VAL A 96 5.10 -28.37 7.48
C VAL A 96 5.52 -26.96 7.90
N LEU A 97 6.78 -26.77 8.32
CA LEU A 97 7.27 -25.46 8.76
C LEU A 97 7.17 -24.41 7.66
N THR A 98 7.56 -24.76 6.44
CA THR A 98 7.49 -23.85 5.29
C THR A 98 6.04 -23.49 4.97
N SER A 99 5.12 -24.44 5.09
CA SER A 99 3.68 -24.22 4.87
C SER A 99 3.09 -23.27 5.91
N VAL A 100 3.36 -23.54 7.20
CA VAL A 100 2.88 -22.72 8.31
C VAL A 100 3.46 -21.31 8.23
N ALA A 101 4.77 -21.18 7.96
CA ALA A 101 5.43 -19.89 7.79
C ALA A 101 4.81 -19.09 6.64
N GLY A 102 4.60 -19.73 5.48
CA GLY A 102 3.97 -19.09 4.32
C GLY A 102 2.53 -18.66 4.59
N PHE A 103 1.73 -19.52 5.23
CA PHE A 103 0.37 -19.20 5.61
C PHE A 103 0.30 -18.00 6.58
N LEU A 104 1.10 -18.03 7.66
CA LEU A 104 1.14 -16.93 8.62
C LEU A 104 1.61 -15.62 7.97
N PHE A 105 2.58 -15.68 7.06
CA PHE A 105 3.06 -14.50 6.35
C PHE A 105 1.96 -13.88 5.49
N VAL A 106 1.28 -14.68 4.67
CA VAL A 106 0.16 -14.22 3.83
C VAL A 106 -0.97 -13.64 4.68
N VAL A 107 -1.42 -14.36 5.71
CA VAL A 107 -2.49 -13.88 6.61
C VAL A 107 -2.11 -12.56 7.28
N SER A 108 -0.87 -12.43 7.75
CA SER A 108 -0.39 -11.20 8.39
C SER A 108 -0.40 -10.02 7.44
N ILE A 109 0.08 -10.21 6.21
CA ILE A 109 0.10 -9.17 5.17
C ILE A 109 -1.32 -8.76 4.81
N THR A 110 -2.19 -9.72 4.51
CA THR A 110 -3.59 -9.45 4.16
C THR A 110 -4.31 -8.73 5.28
N THR A 111 -4.13 -9.15 6.54
CA THR A 111 -4.73 -8.49 7.71
C THR A 111 -4.24 -7.06 7.84
N LEU A 112 -2.93 -6.83 7.72
CA LEU A 112 -2.35 -5.48 7.80
C LEU A 112 -2.89 -4.57 6.70
N LEU A 113 -3.05 -5.08 5.48
CA LEU A 113 -3.58 -4.33 4.35
C LEU A 113 -5.06 -4.00 4.51
N VAL A 114 -5.87 -4.99 4.90
CA VAL A 114 -7.32 -4.81 5.13
C VAL A 114 -7.55 -3.84 6.29
N ALA A 115 -6.81 -3.98 7.39
CA ALA A 115 -6.86 -3.06 8.52
C ALA A 115 -6.45 -1.64 8.11
N GLY A 116 -5.36 -1.51 7.34
CA GLY A 116 -4.90 -0.22 6.82
C GLY A 116 -5.92 0.47 5.93
N ARG A 117 -6.56 -0.28 5.01
CA ARG A 117 -7.63 0.26 4.15
C ARG A 117 -8.87 0.65 4.97
N SER A 118 -9.29 -0.20 5.89
CA SER A 118 -10.46 0.06 6.75
C SER A 118 -10.27 1.31 7.60
N LEU A 119 -9.06 1.50 8.15
CA LEU A 119 -8.70 2.70 8.91
C LEU A 119 -8.72 3.95 8.01
N ALA A 120 -8.12 3.88 6.82
CA ALA A 120 -8.11 4.98 5.87
C ALA A 120 -9.53 5.40 5.47
N THR A 121 -10.40 4.44 5.15
CA THR A 121 -11.80 4.70 4.83
C THR A 121 -12.55 5.30 6.03
N GLY A 122 -12.33 4.78 7.24
CA GLY A 122 -12.93 5.33 8.45
C GLY A 122 -12.52 6.79 8.71
N LEU A 123 -11.23 7.11 8.53
CA LEU A 123 -10.74 8.48 8.66
C LEU A 123 -11.34 9.42 7.62
N LEU A 124 -11.50 8.97 6.36
CA LEU A 124 -12.14 9.76 5.29
C LEU A 124 -13.62 10.03 5.58
N LEU A 125 -14.35 9.05 6.13
CA LEU A 125 -15.74 9.23 6.55
C LEU A 125 -15.86 10.24 7.71
N ILE A 126 -14.95 10.16 8.69
CA ILE A 126 -14.92 11.12 9.81
C ILE A 126 -14.62 12.53 9.29
N SER A 127 -13.64 12.71 8.39
CA SER A 127 -13.36 14.03 7.82
C SER A 127 -14.54 14.58 7.02
N ALA A 128 -15.19 13.76 6.20
CA ALA A 128 -16.37 14.18 5.43
C ALA A 128 -17.54 14.58 6.35
N SER A 129 -17.76 13.85 7.45
CA SER A 129 -18.81 14.18 8.42
C SER A 129 -18.56 15.52 9.14
N ARG A 130 -17.29 15.87 9.39
CA ARG A 130 -16.91 17.16 9.99
C ARG A 130 -17.14 18.32 9.03
N GLU A 131 -16.80 18.14 7.74
CA GLU A 131 -17.05 19.14 6.71
C GLU A 131 -18.54 19.39 6.48
N GLN A 132 -19.41 18.41 6.73
CA GLN A 132 -20.86 18.58 6.68
C GLN A 132 -21.47 19.24 7.93
N ALA A 133 -20.81 19.13 9.09
CA ALA A 133 -21.25 19.76 10.33
C ALA A 133 -20.90 21.27 10.41
N GLU A 134 -19.80 21.71 9.79
CA GLU A 134 -19.43 23.13 9.73
C GLU A 134 -20.41 24.06 8.97
N PRO A 135 -21.04 23.69 7.85
CA PRO A 135 -21.97 24.58 7.15
C PRO A 135 -23.27 24.87 7.92
N GLU A 136 -23.76 23.94 8.75
CA GLU A 136 -24.91 24.19 9.63
C GLU A 136 -24.52 25.09 10.83
N ALA A 137 -23.38 24.84 11.48
CA ALA A 137 -22.90 25.69 12.57
C ALA A 137 -22.54 27.12 12.12
N ALA A 138 -22.14 27.30 10.85
CA ALA A 138 -21.88 28.61 10.26
C ALA A 138 -23.17 29.34 9.78
N ALA A 139 -24.30 28.63 9.65
CA ALA A 139 -25.60 29.21 9.32
C ALA A 139 -26.31 29.80 10.56
N ASP A 140 -26.07 29.22 11.74
CA ASP A 140 -26.67 29.65 13.02
C ASP A 140 -25.84 30.70 13.77
N SER A 141 -24.78 31.24 13.17
CA SER A 141 -24.00 32.31 13.80
C SER A 141 -24.68 33.68 13.61
N PRO A 142 -25.21 34.32 14.68
CA PRO A 142 -25.99 35.56 14.59
C PRO A 142 -25.17 36.79 14.11
N LEU A 143 -23.86 36.63 13.92
CA LEU A 143 -22.95 37.70 13.50
C LEU A 143 -22.88 37.92 11.97
N ARG A 144 -23.54 37.08 11.16
CA ARG A 144 -23.54 37.21 9.69
C ARG A 144 -24.77 37.91 9.11
N GLN A 145 -25.81 38.14 9.90
CA GLN A 145 -26.99 38.91 9.46
C GLN A 145 -26.69 40.41 9.26
N THR A 146 -25.59 40.92 9.81
CA THR A 146 -25.22 42.35 9.72
C THR A 146 -24.48 42.75 8.44
N ARG A 147 -24.17 41.83 7.52
CA ARG A 147 -23.46 42.16 6.26
C ARG A 147 -24.32 42.11 4.99
N LEU A 148 -25.63 41.89 5.13
CA LEU A 148 -26.57 41.88 4.00
C LEU A 148 -27.33 43.21 3.81
N PHE A 149 -26.89 44.27 4.49
CA PHE A 149 -27.33 45.65 4.26
C PHE A 149 -26.13 46.59 4.12
N TYR A 150 -25.31 46.38 3.09
CA TYR A 150 -24.46 47.45 2.57
C TYR A 150 -24.63 47.51 1.06
N PRO A 151 -25.26 48.57 0.51
CA PRO A 151 -25.27 48.76 -0.94
C PRO A 151 -23.82 48.96 -1.40
N ALA A 152 -23.46 48.22 -2.44
CA ALA A 152 -22.15 48.25 -3.05
C ALA A 152 -21.81 49.67 -3.53
N HIS A 153 -20.96 50.38 -2.79
CA HIS A 153 -20.27 51.54 -3.35
C HIS A 153 -19.22 51.06 -4.34
N ARG A 154 -19.68 51.04 -5.59
CA ARG A 154 -18.97 50.98 -6.86
C ARG A 154 -17.80 51.98 -6.89
N ALA A 155 -16.62 51.57 -6.41
CA ALA A 155 -15.39 52.31 -6.64
C ALA A 155 -14.85 51.97 -8.03
N THR A 156 -15.28 52.78 -8.99
CA THR A 156 -14.68 52.91 -10.32
C THR A 156 -13.24 53.39 -10.24
N ARG A 157 -12.26 52.55 -10.59
CA ARG A 157 -10.98 53.03 -11.16
C ARG A 157 -10.28 51.93 -11.98
N ARG A 158 -10.63 51.87 -13.27
CA ARG A 158 -9.72 51.46 -14.36
C ARG A 158 -8.83 52.68 -14.73
N PRO A 159 -7.87 52.59 -15.68
CA PRO A 159 -6.84 51.58 -15.94
C PRO A 159 -5.46 52.25 -16.18
N HIS A 160 -4.33 51.53 -16.03
CA HIS A 160 -3.11 51.90 -16.76
C HIS A 160 -2.19 50.70 -17.07
N ARG A 161 -2.22 50.32 -18.35
CA ARG A 161 -1.16 49.64 -19.13
C ARG A 161 -0.52 50.77 -19.98
N PRO A 162 0.69 50.70 -20.61
CA PRO A 162 1.32 49.52 -21.21
C PRO A 162 2.89 49.57 -21.21
N PRO A 163 3.66 49.17 -22.28
CA PRO A 163 4.59 48.02 -22.24
C PRO A 163 6.04 48.33 -22.69
N ARG A 164 7.01 47.41 -22.49
CA ARG A 164 8.29 47.26 -23.27
C ARG A 164 9.21 46.27 -22.53
N ARG A 165 10.08 45.45 -23.15
CA ARG A 165 10.60 45.37 -24.52
C ARG A 165 11.19 43.96 -24.73
N ALA A 166 11.22 43.55 -25.99
CA ALA A 166 11.81 42.33 -26.51
C ALA A 166 13.36 42.28 -26.45
N GLY A 167 13.89 41.07 -26.45
CA GLY A 167 15.18 40.66 -27.03
C GLY A 167 15.23 39.13 -27.03
N THR A 168 15.04 38.41 -28.16
CA THR A 168 16.09 38.02 -29.12
C THR A 168 17.44 37.82 -28.42
N THR A 169 18.07 36.64 -28.43
CA THR A 169 18.82 36.15 -29.60
C THR A 169 19.07 34.64 -29.53
N ARG A 170 19.11 34.07 -30.73
CA ARG A 170 19.35 32.70 -31.18
C ARG A 170 20.85 32.35 -31.18
N ALA A 171 21.13 31.05 -31.38
CA ALA A 171 22.39 30.41 -31.83
C ALA A 171 23.29 29.90 -30.68
N ARG A 172 23.90 28.71 -30.75
CA ARG A 172 24.03 27.70 -31.81
C ARG A 172 24.30 26.36 -31.15
#